data_AF-A0A952SRT2-F1
#
_entry.id   AF-A0A952SRT2-F1
#
_cell.length_a   1.000
_cell.length_b   1.000
_cell.length_c   1.000
_cell.angle_alpha   90.00
_cell.angle_beta   90.00
_cell.angle_gamma   90.00
#
_symmetry.space_group_name_H-M   'P 1'
#
loop_
_entity.id
_entity.type
_entity.pdbx_description
1 polymer ?
#
loop_
_entity_poly.entity_id
_entity_poly.type
_entity_poly.pdbx_seq_one_letter_code
_entity_poly.pdbx_strand_id
1 'polypeptide(L)'
;MSLRLVASVLLTLTSPVCFAQPKGNPNPPQPPQKGVALAPDPLRVEAVGVTISMPIGSVAENAVYEKIASTRIQLPNDLGMVVVQERRSKNLQLDVTTVADEIITQLLAISPRHGFITDPDDPRVGRDSKGNRELQVVGTSAAVMSRNKSFTVGGFQSDHAYVAIPREGNSDATLRGSTLLMTGPGRFVLFELFTSLSTFEPAREMYEVMLASVEIEDPANLAARRVAAISAGIHALERLTESDYREIFEKHGERWERLYTSGGTGSVLDDSEIGYRRVTARVGHRGDLTAKKPRDKWTANDLQEGYIVQIDARLLELGGVIDTRSTYFLSLDRREEAWVVNMAIRREKDISRWQEIGARSDDDLTVQIIPKSSAATTIRPQIEGEGYLSVVESLILPQLLVKVGIPTDYAFYTYQTTSGTIRLRTDSLHESPGRKGRWKLQTRLNTDAERQTFTLDETGAIIGSEFDDGRRWEPISLEQLLRIWKNKGLPLD
;
A
#
# COMPACT_ATOMS: atom_id res chain seq x y z
N MET A 1 15.86 -2.65 3.74
CA MET A 1 14.81 -2.74 2.69
C MET A 1 14.99 -4.07 1.96
N SER A 2 13.99 -4.96 1.96
CA SER A 2 14.15 -6.31 1.41
C SER A 2 14.05 -6.33 -0.13
N LEU A 3 14.82 -7.18 -0.82
CA LEU A 3 14.81 -7.31 -2.30
C LEU A 3 13.42 -7.62 -2.89
N ARG A 4 12.48 -8.16 -2.09
CA ARG A 4 11.08 -8.39 -2.52
C ARG A 4 10.34 -7.08 -2.80
N LEU A 5 10.72 -6.01 -2.11
CA LEU A 5 10.16 -4.68 -2.26
C LEU A 5 10.78 -3.92 -3.44
N VAL A 6 11.37 -4.60 -4.44
CA VAL A 6 11.87 -3.97 -5.67
C VAL A 6 11.21 -4.58 -6.92
N ALA A 7 10.74 -5.82 -6.85
CA ALA A 7 10.14 -6.52 -8.00
C ALA A 7 8.74 -6.03 -8.33
N SER A 8 8.04 -5.49 -7.34
CA SER A 8 6.82 -4.76 -7.59
C SER A 8 7.04 -3.38 -8.20
N VAL A 9 8.27 -2.85 -8.43
CA VAL A 9 8.41 -1.43 -8.86
C VAL A 9 7.78 -1.27 -10.25
N LEU A 10 7.72 -2.35 -11.03
CA LEU A 10 7.09 -2.34 -12.35
C LEU A 10 5.55 -2.39 -12.33
N LEU A 11 4.90 -2.66 -11.19
CA LEU A 11 3.44 -2.79 -11.04
C LEU A 11 2.84 -1.87 -9.94
N THR A 12 3.61 -1.55 -8.90
CA THR A 12 3.37 -0.58 -7.83
C THR A 12 4.65 -0.53 -7.00
N LEU A 13 5.46 0.52 -7.05
CA LEU A 13 6.25 0.82 -5.84
C LEU A 13 6.36 2.29 -5.58
N THR A 14 6.31 2.57 -4.29
CA THR A 14 6.55 3.81 -3.58
C THR A 14 7.70 3.58 -2.62
N SER A 15 8.48 4.62 -2.41
CA SER A 15 9.27 4.89 -1.23
C SER A 15 9.54 6.39 -1.24
N PRO A 16 9.12 7.16 -0.24
CA PRO A 16 9.42 8.59 -0.22
C PRO A 16 10.92 8.80 0.02
N VAL A 17 11.55 9.54 -0.90
CA VAL A 17 12.75 10.30 -0.58
C VAL A 17 12.28 11.55 0.15
N CYS A 18 12.80 11.75 1.36
CA CYS A 18 12.56 12.95 2.15
C CYS A 18 13.20 14.15 1.42
N PHE A 19 12.43 14.86 0.60
CA PHE A 19 12.83 16.15 0.05
C PHE A 19 12.54 17.23 1.10
N ALA A 20 13.58 17.97 1.49
CA ALA A 20 13.42 19.20 2.25
C ALA A 20 12.66 20.22 1.37
N GLN A 21 11.45 20.61 1.80
CA GLN A 21 10.70 21.66 1.11
C GLN A 21 11.38 23.02 1.25
N PRO A 22 11.38 23.87 0.20
CA PRO A 22 11.77 25.26 0.31
C PRO A 22 10.79 26.00 1.22
N LYS A 23 11.32 26.77 2.17
CA LYS A 23 10.55 27.63 3.08
C LYS A 23 9.65 28.57 2.27
N GLY A 24 8.34 28.32 2.29
CA GLY A 24 7.34 29.25 1.76
C GLY A 24 7.34 30.56 2.56
N ASN A 25 7.09 31.68 1.88
CA ASN A 25 6.95 32.98 2.50
C ASN A 25 5.83 32.98 3.55
N PRO A 26 6.03 33.65 4.70
CA PRO A 26 5.03 33.70 5.76
C PRO A 26 3.78 34.46 5.28
N ASN A 27 2.63 33.78 5.35
CA ASN A 27 1.34 34.45 5.19
C ASN A 27 1.14 35.49 6.31
N PRO A 28 0.45 36.61 6.02
CA PRO A 28 0.14 37.61 7.04
C PRO A 28 -0.71 37.00 8.16
N PRO A 29 -0.53 37.46 9.41
CA PRO A 29 -1.20 36.87 10.57
C PRO A 29 -2.70 37.07 10.48
N GLN A 30 -3.43 35.97 10.31
CA GLN A 30 -4.87 35.94 10.53
C GLN A 30 -5.16 36.12 12.03
N PRO A 31 -6.26 36.82 12.39
CA PRO A 31 -6.67 36.94 13.78
C PRO A 31 -6.88 35.54 14.39
N PRO A 32 -6.60 35.37 15.70
CA PRO A 32 -6.70 34.06 16.36
C PRO A 32 -8.15 33.56 16.26
N GLN A 33 -8.38 32.62 15.35
CA GLN A 33 -9.60 31.83 15.35
C GLN A 33 -9.56 30.96 16.62
N LYS A 34 -10.53 31.15 17.51
CA LYS A 34 -10.76 30.20 18.60
C LYS A 34 -11.32 28.92 17.99
N GLY A 35 -10.53 27.86 17.98
CA GLY A 35 -10.90 26.53 17.51
C GLY A 35 -9.91 25.96 16.48
N VAL A 36 -9.84 24.63 16.39
CA VAL A 36 -9.00 23.91 15.42
C VAL A 36 -9.67 23.96 14.04
N ALA A 37 -9.06 24.67 13.09
CA ALA A 37 -9.53 24.69 11.71
C ALA A 37 -9.25 23.35 11.03
N LEU A 38 -10.27 22.78 10.38
CA LEU A 38 -10.20 21.49 9.68
C LEU A 38 -10.08 21.69 8.17
N ALA A 39 -9.39 20.76 7.51
CA ALA A 39 -9.34 20.65 6.06
C ALA A 39 -10.75 20.41 5.50
N PRO A 40 -11.07 20.95 4.31
CA PRO A 40 -12.42 20.85 3.73
C PRO A 40 -12.78 19.41 3.33
N ASP A 41 -11.78 18.62 2.93
CA ASP A 41 -11.96 17.23 2.51
C ASP A 41 -11.52 16.30 3.64
N PRO A 42 -12.42 15.46 4.18
CA PRO A 42 -12.05 14.52 5.24
C PRO A 42 -11.19 13.38 4.69
N LEU A 43 -10.29 12.89 5.53
CA LEU A 43 -9.46 11.72 5.25
C LEU A 43 -10.29 10.45 5.41
N ARG A 44 -10.34 9.61 4.37
CA ARG A 44 -10.95 8.29 4.45
C ARG A 44 -9.89 7.21 4.66
N VAL A 45 -9.89 6.59 5.83
CA VAL A 45 -9.10 5.42 6.19
C VAL A 45 -9.89 4.15 5.85
N GLU A 46 -9.83 3.75 4.58
CA GLU A 46 -10.64 2.64 4.05
C GLU A 46 -10.37 1.30 4.75
N ALA A 47 -9.14 1.05 5.21
CA ALA A 47 -8.77 -0.19 5.89
C ALA A 47 -9.61 -0.46 7.16
N VAL A 48 -10.04 0.60 7.86
CA VAL A 48 -10.89 0.52 9.06
C VAL A 48 -12.29 1.10 8.84
N GLY A 49 -12.62 1.57 7.63
CA GLY A 49 -13.91 2.19 7.37
C GLY A 49 -14.12 3.53 8.09
N VAL A 50 -13.05 4.26 8.38
CA VAL A 50 -13.11 5.52 9.13
C VAL A 50 -13.02 6.70 8.18
N THR A 51 -13.87 7.70 8.36
CA THR A 51 -13.71 9.03 7.77
C THR A 51 -13.41 10.01 8.91
N ILE A 52 -12.38 10.84 8.77
CA ILE A 52 -11.93 11.76 9.82
C ILE A 52 -11.46 13.09 9.22
N SER A 53 -11.91 14.20 9.78
CA SER A 53 -11.46 15.53 9.37
C SER A 53 -10.11 15.85 10.00
N MET A 54 -9.16 16.28 9.17
CA MET A 54 -7.80 16.61 9.63
C MET A 54 -7.64 18.10 9.94
N PRO A 55 -6.83 18.50 10.92
CA PRO A 55 -6.44 19.90 11.10
C PRO A 55 -5.70 20.43 9.87
N ILE A 56 -5.94 21.69 9.50
CA ILE A 56 -5.22 22.34 8.40
C ILE A 56 -3.71 22.29 8.64
N GLY A 57 -2.95 21.91 7.61
CA GLY A 57 -1.50 21.76 7.68
C GLY A 57 -1.03 20.38 8.16
N SER A 58 -1.96 19.47 8.49
CA SER A 58 -1.61 18.07 8.74
C SER A 58 -1.28 17.35 7.43
N VAL A 59 -0.43 16.32 7.52
CA VAL A 59 -0.07 15.45 6.40
C VAL A 59 -0.39 14.01 6.79
N ALA A 60 -1.13 13.29 5.94
CA ALA A 60 -1.45 11.90 6.15
C ALA A 60 -0.61 10.99 5.25
N GLU A 61 -0.14 9.89 5.81
CA GLU A 61 0.67 8.87 5.13
C GLU A 61 0.16 7.48 5.53
N ASN A 62 0.06 6.56 4.57
CA ASN A 62 -0.21 5.16 4.89
C ASN A 62 1.13 4.45 5.18
N ALA A 63 1.17 3.67 6.26
CA ALA A 63 2.34 2.94 6.70
C ALA A 63 1.97 1.52 7.12
N VAL A 64 2.83 0.56 6.78
CA VAL A 64 2.70 -0.83 7.25
C VAL A 64 3.81 -1.10 8.27
N TYR A 65 3.41 -1.40 9.51
CA TYR A 65 4.34 -1.83 10.56
C TYR A 65 3.94 -3.22 11.05
N GLU A 66 4.88 -4.18 11.06
CA GLU A 66 4.62 -5.56 11.49
C GLU A 66 3.41 -6.24 10.84
N LYS A 67 3.16 -5.93 9.55
CA LYS A 67 2.00 -6.41 8.75
C LYS A 67 0.65 -5.82 9.18
N ILE A 68 0.64 -4.76 9.96
CA ILE A 68 -0.55 -3.98 10.31
C ILE A 68 -0.53 -2.71 9.48
N ALA A 69 -1.55 -2.56 8.65
CA ALA A 69 -1.82 -1.33 7.93
C ALA A 69 -2.25 -0.24 8.92
N SER A 70 -1.61 0.92 8.82
CA SER A 70 -1.89 2.07 9.66
C SER A 70 -1.89 3.34 8.80
N THR A 71 -2.67 4.33 9.22
CA THR A 71 -2.61 5.67 8.65
C THR A 71 -2.03 6.59 9.70
N ARG A 72 -0.92 7.25 9.37
CA ARG A 72 -0.22 8.21 10.21
C ARG A 72 -0.60 9.61 9.76
N ILE A 73 -0.90 10.48 10.70
CA ILE A 73 -1.28 11.86 10.46
C ILE A 73 -0.33 12.72 11.27
N GLN A 74 0.62 13.36 10.59
CA GLN A 74 1.51 14.32 11.21
C GLN A 74 0.73 15.61 11.46
N LEU A 75 0.64 16.03 12.72
CA LEU A 75 -0.01 17.28 13.11
C LEU A 75 0.85 18.48 12.69
N PRO A 76 0.25 19.66 12.42
CA PRO A 76 0.99 20.84 11.99
C PRO A 76 2.03 21.27 13.03
N ASN A 77 3.07 21.97 12.58
CA ASN A 77 4.14 22.53 13.43
C ASN A 77 4.84 21.47 14.32
N ASP A 78 4.90 20.22 13.86
CA ASP A 78 5.49 19.10 14.59
C ASP A 78 4.91 18.87 15.99
N LEU A 79 3.64 19.23 16.21
CA LEU A 79 2.96 19.06 17.49
C LEU A 79 2.82 17.59 17.91
N GLY A 80 2.86 16.67 16.97
CA GLY A 80 2.77 15.24 17.23
C GLY A 80 2.28 14.47 16.02
N MET A 81 2.00 13.20 16.22
CA MET A 81 1.51 12.29 15.20
C MET A 81 0.31 11.51 15.74
N VAL A 82 -0.74 11.40 14.95
CA VAL A 82 -1.88 10.52 15.21
C VAL A 82 -1.74 9.28 14.33
N VAL A 83 -1.94 8.09 14.91
CA VAL A 83 -1.90 6.82 14.18
C VAL A 83 -3.25 6.14 14.29
N VAL A 84 -3.85 5.78 13.16
CA VAL A 84 -5.12 5.04 13.08
C VAL A 84 -4.82 3.64 12.55
N GLN A 85 -5.27 2.59 13.23
CA GLN A 85 -5.00 1.21 12.83
C GLN A 85 -6.12 0.25 13.23
N GLU A 86 -6.30 -0.81 12.44
CA GLU A 86 -7.16 -1.95 12.80
C GLU A 86 -6.37 -2.93 13.68
N ARG A 87 -7.00 -3.42 14.76
CA ARG A 87 -6.49 -4.53 15.56
C ARG A 87 -7.50 -5.67 15.50
N ARG A 88 -7.00 -6.89 15.28
CA ARG A 88 -7.82 -8.10 15.25
C ARG A 88 -7.37 -9.08 16.31
N SER A 89 -8.33 -9.68 17.00
CA SER A 89 -8.12 -10.76 17.95
C SER A 89 -8.88 -12.01 17.51
N LYS A 90 -8.29 -13.18 17.75
CA LYS A 90 -8.98 -14.47 17.62
C LYS A 90 -9.98 -14.70 18.75
N ASN A 91 -9.80 -14.00 19.88
CA ASN A 91 -10.74 -14.04 20.98
C ASN A 91 -11.88 -13.05 20.71
N LEU A 92 -13.03 -13.58 20.30
CA LEU A 92 -14.22 -12.80 19.95
C LEU A 92 -14.98 -12.26 21.17
N GLN A 93 -14.60 -12.65 22.38
CA GLN A 93 -15.24 -12.26 23.64
C GLN A 93 -14.52 -11.10 24.36
N LEU A 94 -13.46 -10.55 23.76
CA LEU A 94 -12.78 -9.39 24.34
C LEU A 94 -13.66 -8.15 24.21
N ASP A 95 -13.81 -7.42 25.32
CA ASP A 95 -14.41 -6.10 25.33
C ASP A 95 -13.36 -4.98 25.18
N VAL A 96 -13.83 -3.76 24.90
CA VAL A 96 -12.97 -2.59 24.69
C VAL A 96 -12.12 -2.30 25.93
N THR A 97 -12.71 -2.36 27.12
CA THR A 97 -12.02 -1.99 28.37
C THR A 97 -10.86 -2.94 28.68
N THR A 98 -11.04 -4.24 28.47
CA THR A 98 -10.02 -5.27 28.69
C THR A 98 -8.83 -5.05 27.77
N VAL A 99 -9.08 -4.79 26.48
CA VAL A 99 -8.01 -4.52 25.51
C VAL A 99 -7.32 -3.18 25.80
N ALA A 100 -8.07 -2.16 26.22
CA ALA A 100 -7.50 -0.87 26.63
C ALA A 100 -6.65 -1.00 27.91
N ASP A 101 -7.07 -1.82 28.88
CA ASP A 101 -6.29 -2.15 30.08
C ASP A 101 -4.95 -2.79 29.70
N GLU A 102 -4.95 -3.72 28.74
CA GLU A 102 -3.73 -4.35 28.24
C GLU A 102 -2.81 -3.32 27.55
N ILE A 103 -3.35 -2.46 26.67
CA ILE A 103 -2.58 -1.40 26.00
C ILE A 103 -1.94 -0.45 27.03
N ILE A 104 -2.73 0.04 28.00
CA ILE A 104 -2.23 0.94 29.05
C ILE A 104 -1.16 0.23 29.88
N THR A 105 -1.36 -1.04 30.23
CA THR A 105 -0.37 -1.85 30.96
C THR A 105 0.94 -1.95 30.18
N GLN A 106 0.86 -2.21 28.87
CA GLN A 106 2.04 -2.23 27.99
C GLN A 106 2.73 -0.86 27.94
N LEU A 107 1.99 0.24 27.81
CA LEU A 107 2.56 1.60 27.81
C LEU A 107 3.26 1.93 29.13
N LEU A 108 2.66 1.55 30.26
CA LEU A 108 3.26 1.72 31.59
C LEU A 108 4.55 0.90 31.75
N ALA A 109 4.66 -0.25 31.07
CA ALA A 109 5.85 -1.10 31.09
C ALA A 109 7.00 -0.60 30.17
N ILE A 110 6.74 0.35 29.27
CA ILE A 110 7.76 0.93 28.35
C ILE A 110 8.70 1.90 29.08
N SER A 111 8.28 2.51 30.19
CA SER A 111 9.10 3.49 30.92
C SER A 111 10.46 2.90 31.33
N PRO A 112 11.56 3.69 31.35
CA PRO A 112 12.83 3.27 31.92
C PRO A 112 12.61 2.66 33.31
N ARG A 113 12.77 1.32 33.37
CA ARG A 113 12.37 0.49 34.50
C ARG A 113 13.07 0.97 35.77
N HIS A 114 12.31 1.39 36.77
CA HIS A 114 12.84 1.62 38.10
C HIS A 114 12.66 0.35 38.92
N GLY A 115 13.74 -0.42 39.05
CA GLY A 115 13.82 -1.58 39.93
C GLY A 115 13.32 -2.87 39.31
N PHE A 116 14.23 -3.82 39.14
CA PHE A 116 13.89 -5.23 39.18
C PHE A 116 14.09 -5.69 40.62
N ILE A 117 13.19 -6.50 41.13
CA ILE A 117 13.58 -7.41 42.21
C ILE A 117 14.55 -8.40 41.58
N THR A 118 15.84 -8.20 41.83
CA THR A 118 16.90 -9.13 41.42
C THR A 118 17.15 -10.21 42.46
N ASP A 119 16.56 -10.06 43.66
CA ASP A 119 16.64 -11.03 44.74
C ASP A 119 15.73 -12.24 44.42
N PRO A 120 16.31 -13.44 44.20
CA PRO A 120 15.56 -14.65 43.88
C PRO A 120 14.59 -15.11 44.97
N ASP A 121 14.77 -14.64 46.20
CA ASP A 121 14.03 -15.06 47.39
C ASP A 121 12.99 -14.00 47.84
N ASP A 122 12.85 -12.89 47.12
CA ASP A 122 11.85 -11.87 47.42
C ASP A 122 10.44 -12.40 47.08
N PRO A 123 9.52 -12.43 48.05
CA PRO A 123 8.19 -13.04 47.91
C PRO A 123 7.29 -12.35 46.88
N ARG A 124 7.71 -11.20 46.33
CA ARG A 124 6.98 -10.48 45.28
C ARG A 124 7.31 -10.98 43.87
N VAL A 125 8.39 -11.74 43.64
CA VAL A 125 8.69 -12.28 42.29
C VAL A 125 7.56 -13.22 41.83
N GLY A 126 6.78 -12.77 40.86
CA GLY A 126 5.69 -13.54 40.26
C GLY A 126 6.21 -14.79 39.54
N ARG A 127 5.35 -15.79 39.40
CA ARG A 127 5.60 -16.96 38.56
C ARG A 127 4.54 -17.04 37.47
N ASP A 128 4.96 -17.29 36.24
CA ASP A 128 4.03 -17.48 35.13
C ASP A 128 3.17 -18.75 35.35
N SER A 129 2.19 -18.96 34.48
CA SER A 129 1.31 -20.15 34.49
C SER A 129 2.04 -21.50 34.34
N LYS A 130 3.34 -21.49 34.04
CA LYS A 130 4.22 -22.66 33.89
C LYS A 130 5.23 -22.77 35.05
N GLY A 131 5.13 -21.91 36.06
CA GLY A 131 6.00 -21.89 37.23
C GLY A 131 7.36 -21.23 37.00
N ASN A 132 7.61 -20.66 35.81
CA ASN A 132 8.83 -19.92 35.52
C ASN A 132 8.79 -18.56 36.21
N ARG A 133 9.96 -18.05 36.58
CA ARG A 133 10.09 -16.71 37.18
C ARG A 133 9.65 -15.66 36.17
N GLU A 134 8.70 -14.83 36.57
CA GLU A 134 8.26 -13.67 35.80
C GLU A 134 8.86 -12.41 36.44
N LEU A 135 9.57 -11.60 35.65
CA LEU A 135 10.14 -10.33 36.14
C LEU A 135 8.99 -9.42 36.57
N GLN A 136 8.84 -9.23 37.88
CA GLN A 136 7.82 -8.32 38.40
C GLN A 136 8.35 -6.88 38.36
N VAL A 137 7.61 -6.00 37.70
CA VAL A 137 7.90 -4.56 37.65
C VAL A 137 7.55 -3.96 39.02
N VAL A 138 8.53 -3.40 39.71
CA VAL A 138 8.38 -2.91 41.11
C VAL A 138 7.97 -1.44 41.16
N GLY A 139 8.14 -0.72 40.05
CA GLY A 139 7.66 0.65 39.87
C GLY A 139 7.85 1.10 38.43
N THR A 140 6.88 1.88 37.94
CA THR A 140 7.01 2.61 36.67
C THR A 140 6.97 4.10 36.96
N SER A 141 7.79 4.87 36.26
CA SER A 141 7.71 6.33 36.26
C SER A 141 6.70 6.85 35.24
N ALA A 142 6.14 5.97 34.39
CA ALA A 142 5.01 6.32 33.55
C ALA A 142 3.73 6.45 34.38
N ALA A 143 2.87 7.39 33.99
CA ALA A 143 1.65 7.70 34.72
C ALA A 143 0.48 7.85 33.76
N VAL A 144 -0.67 7.27 34.14
CA VAL A 144 -1.94 7.55 33.49
C VAL A 144 -2.37 8.95 33.93
N MET A 145 -2.41 9.88 32.97
CA MET A 145 -2.78 11.27 33.23
C MET A 145 -4.29 11.44 33.31
N SER A 146 -5.01 10.78 32.41
CA SER A 146 -6.46 10.73 32.42
C SER A 146 -6.96 9.47 31.71
N ARG A 147 -8.19 9.08 32.04
CA ARG A 147 -8.90 8.00 31.37
C ARG A 147 -10.40 8.19 31.42
N ASN A 148 -11.08 7.92 30.31
CA ASN A 148 -12.52 7.89 30.17
C ASN A 148 -12.94 6.58 29.48
N LYS A 149 -13.53 5.66 30.26
CA LYS A 149 -13.99 4.34 29.79
C LYS A 149 -15.33 4.37 29.03
N SER A 150 -15.96 5.55 28.98
CA SER A 150 -17.25 5.78 28.34
C SER A 150 -17.15 6.90 27.30
N PHE A 151 -15.98 7.05 26.68
CA PHE A 151 -15.79 8.00 25.60
C PHE A 151 -16.61 7.55 24.38
N THR A 152 -16.95 8.47 23.47
CA THR A 152 -17.74 8.13 22.28
C THR A 152 -17.07 8.70 21.04
N VAL A 153 -16.92 7.86 20.02
CA VAL A 153 -16.28 8.21 18.73
C VAL A 153 -17.09 7.60 17.62
N GLY A 154 -17.58 8.41 16.69
CA GLY A 154 -18.41 7.95 15.57
C GLY A 154 -19.63 7.11 15.96
N GLY A 155 -20.21 7.38 17.13
CA GLY A 155 -21.34 6.62 17.69
C GLY A 155 -20.97 5.33 18.42
N PHE A 156 -19.68 4.95 18.48
CA PHE A 156 -19.21 3.78 19.20
C PHE A 156 -18.72 4.15 20.61
N GLN A 157 -19.04 3.31 21.58
CA GLN A 157 -18.42 3.38 22.91
C GLN A 157 -16.92 3.06 22.79
N SER A 158 -16.10 3.87 23.45
CA SER A 158 -14.65 3.79 23.42
C SER A 158 -14.03 4.00 24.80
N ASP A 159 -12.80 3.50 24.94
CA ASP A 159 -11.94 3.77 26.09
C ASP A 159 -10.81 4.70 25.64
N HIS A 160 -10.73 5.86 26.28
CA HIS A 160 -9.82 6.94 25.93
C HIS A 160 -8.89 7.23 27.11
N ALA A 161 -7.58 7.26 26.89
CA ALA A 161 -6.61 7.55 27.95
C ALA A 161 -5.40 8.33 27.43
N TYR A 162 -4.79 9.12 28.31
CA TYR A 162 -3.47 9.71 28.10
C TYR A 162 -2.48 9.15 29.11
N VAL A 163 -1.32 8.71 28.64
CA VAL A 163 -0.23 8.16 29.45
C VAL A 163 1.04 8.96 29.19
N ALA A 164 1.63 9.50 30.25
CA ALA A 164 2.95 10.12 30.20
C ALA A 164 4.02 9.07 30.48
N ILE A 165 5.06 9.03 29.64
CA ILE A 165 6.17 8.10 29.69
C ILE A 165 7.47 8.91 29.73
N PRO A 166 8.12 9.03 30.90
CA PRO A 166 9.40 9.72 31.03
C PRO A 166 10.47 9.15 30.09
N ARG A 167 11.34 10.03 29.58
CA ARG A 167 12.50 9.65 28.78
C ARG A 167 13.76 9.67 29.63
N GLU A 168 14.62 8.67 29.45
CA GLU A 168 15.90 8.65 30.15
C GLU A 168 16.76 9.85 29.72
N GLY A 169 17.32 10.58 30.68
CA GLY A 169 18.18 11.74 30.42
C GLY A 169 17.48 12.98 29.84
N ASN A 170 16.14 13.00 29.78
CA ASN A 170 15.37 14.16 29.30
C ASN A 170 14.26 14.50 30.30
N SER A 171 14.15 15.78 30.67
CA SER A 171 13.09 16.27 31.55
C SER A 171 11.71 16.30 30.88
N ASP A 172 11.65 16.18 29.56
CA ASP A 172 10.42 16.08 28.79
C ASP A 172 9.98 14.61 28.66
N ALA A 173 8.68 14.36 28.85
CA ALA A 173 8.09 13.03 28.75
C ALA A 173 7.48 12.82 27.37
N THR A 174 7.49 11.58 26.87
CA THR A 174 6.61 11.21 25.75
C THR A 174 5.19 11.10 26.28
N LEU A 175 4.23 11.67 25.58
CA LEU A 175 2.83 11.46 25.89
C LEU A 175 2.18 10.61 24.80
N ARG A 176 1.44 9.59 25.27
CA ARG A 176 0.68 8.67 24.43
C ARG A 176 -0.81 8.84 24.73
N GLY A 177 -1.57 9.34 23.76
CA GLY A 177 -3.03 9.24 23.78
C GLY A 177 -3.46 7.94 23.13
N SER A 178 -4.48 7.29 23.64
CA SER A 178 -5.04 6.07 23.08
C SER A 178 -6.55 6.13 23.16
N THR A 179 -7.23 5.98 22.03
CA THR A 179 -8.68 5.83 21.95
C THR A 179 -8.98 4.53 21.23
N LEU A 180 -9.56 3.59 21.95
CA LEU A 180 -9.88 2.26 21.44
C LEU A 180 -11.39 2.09 21.37
N LEU A 181 -11.89 1.59 20.24
CA LEU A 181 -13.29 1.20 20.07
C LEU A 181 -13.40 -0.15 19.37
N MET A 182 -14.50 -0.86 19.62
CA MET A 182 -14.79 -2.15 19.00
C MET A 182 -15.82 -1.97 17.89
N THR A 183 -15.45 -2.26 16.64
CA THR A 183 -16.35 -2.19 15.48
C THR A 183 -17.09 -3.50 15.23
N GLY A 184 -16.64 -4.60 15.84
CA GLY A 184 -17.32 -5.89 15.84
C GLY A 184 -16.58 -6.91 16.69
N PRO A 185 -17.11 -8.12 16.89
CA PRO A 185 -16.46 -9.15 17.72
C PRO A 185 -15.01 -9.41 17.27
N GLY A 186 -14.06 -9.18 18.18
CA GLY A 186 -12.62 -9.34 17.93
C GLY A 186 -12.00 -8.32 16.96
N ARG A 187 -12.70 -7.23 16.60
CA ARG A 187 -12.20 -6.15 15.73
C ARG A 187 -12.24 -4.81 16.45
N PHE A 188 -11.09 -4.15 16.48
CA PHE A 188 -10.91 -2.88 17.16
C PHE A 188 -10.27 -1.85 16.23
N VAL A 189 -10.66 -0.59 16.40
CA VAL A 189 -9.97 0.55 15.80
C VAL A 189 -9.28 1.29 16.93
N LEU A 190 -7.98 1.51 16.76
CA LEU A 190 -7.14 2.19 17.72
C LEU A 190 -6.61 3.48 17.10
N PHE A 191 -6.95 4.60 17.72
CA PHE A 191 -6.37 5.91 17.44
C PHE A 191 -5.31 6.18 18.51
N GLU A 192 -4.08 6.47 18.12
CA GLU A 192 -3.00 6.80 19.06
C GLU A 192 -2.39 8.15 18.77
N LEU A 193 -2.33 9.03 19.77
CA LEU A 193 -1.57 10.27 19.71
C LEU A 193 -0.16 10.03 20.26
N PHE A 194 0.86 10.52 19.55
CA PHE A 194 2.25 10.56 19.97
C PHE A 194 2.70 12.01 20.01
N THR A 195 3.04 12.53 21.18
CA THR A 195 3.52 13.91 21.36
C THR A 195 4.52 13.99 22.53
N SER A 196 5.10 15.16 22.80
CA SER A 196 5.83 15.43 24.03
C SER A 196 4.92 16.13 25.06
N LEU A 197 5.31 16.10 26.33
CA LEU A 197 4.58 16.80 27.38
C LEU A 197 4.56 18.32 27.12
N SER A 198 5.65 18.86 26.58
CA SER A 198 5.78 20.28 26.21
C SER A 198 4.79 20.74 25.13
N THR A 199 4.36 19.86 24.22
CA THR A 199 3.40 20.17 23.13
C THR A 199 2.03 19.52 23.35
N PHE A 200 1.78 18.96 24.54
CA PHE A 200 0.61 18.12 24.77
C PHE A 200 -0.71 18.85 24.57
N GLU A 201 -0.94 19.99 25.24
CA GLU A 201 -2.24 20.67 25.18
C GLU A 201 -2.68 21.02 23.75
N PRO A 202 -1.85 21.68 22.91
CA PRO A 202 -2.26 21.94 21.53
C PRO A 202 -2.43 20.67 20.70
N ALA A 203 -1.61 19.63 20.91
CA ALA A 203 -1.76 18.35 20.22
C ALA A 203 -3.04 17.60 20.66
N ARG A 204 -3.39 17.68 21.95
CA ARG A 204 -4.59 17.10 22.56
C ARG A 204 -5.85 17.71 21.97
N GLU A 205 -5.90 19.05 21.89
CA GLU A 205 -7.04 19.76 21.31
C GLU A 205 -7.28 19.32 19.85
N MET A 206 -6.22 19.26 19.04
CA MET A 206 -6.33 18.79 17.65
C MET A 206 -6.77 17.33 17.57
N TYR A 207 -6.19 16.45 18.39
CA TYR A 207 -6.53 15.04 18.41
C TYR A 207 -7.99 14.79 18.82
N GLU A 208 -8.48 15.48 19.84
CA GLU A 208 -9.87 15.33 20.30
C GLU A 208 -10.87 15.90 19.28
N VAL A 209 -10.55 17.00 18.61
CA VAL A 209 -11.38 17.52 17.50
C VAL A 209 -11.39 16.53 16.33
N MET A 210 -10.25 15.92 16.00
CA MET A 210 -10.21 14.84 15.01
C MET A 210 -11.12 13.69 15.41
N LEU A 211 -11.02 13.18 16.64
CA LEU A 211 -11.89 12.11 17.15
C LEU A 211 -13.37 12.48 17.11
N ALA A 212 -13.72 13.73 17.41
CA ALA A 212 -15.10 14.22 17.35
C ALA A 212 -15.66 14.26 15.91
N SER A 213 -14.80 14.36 14.90
CA SER A 213 -15.17 14.33 13.48
C SER A 213 -15.23 12.91 12.87
N VAL A 214 -14.88 11.89 13.66
CA VAL A 214 -14.84 10.51 13.16
C VAL A 214 -16.24 10.04 12.81
N GLU A 215 -16.40 9.59 11.58
CA GLU A 215 -17.51 8.77 11.13
C GLU A 215 -17.00 7.36 10.87
N ILE A 216 -17.69 6.35 11.40
CA ILE A 216 -17.33 4.95 11.21
C ILE A 216 -18.41 4.30 10.37
N GLU A 217 -18.01 3.79 9.23
CA GLU A 217 -18.90 3.09 8.35
C GLU A 217 -19.27 1.72 8.91
N ASP A 218 -20.55 1.35 8.75
CA ASP A 218 -21.04 0.04 9.19
C ASP A 218 -20.21 -1.09 8.52
N PRO A 219 -19.57 -1.96 9.32
CA PRO A 219 -18.84 -3.11 8.79
C PRO A 219 -19.67 -4.01 7.87
N ALA A 220 -20.98 -4.10 8.08
CA ALA A 220 -21.89 -4.83 7.21
C ALA A 220 -21.99 -4.19 5.82
N ASN A 221 -22.04 -2.85 5.74
CA ASN A 221 -22.05 -2.12 4.48
C ASN A 221 -20.71 -2.23 3.74
N LEU A 222 -19.59 -2.17 4.46
CA LEU A 222 -18.26 -2.42 3.89
C LEU A 222 -18.15 -3.82 3.31
N ALA A 223 -18.62 -4.84 4.05
CA ALA A 223 -18.66 -6.21 3.57
C ALA A 223 -19.57 -6.36 2.35
N ALA A 224 -20.76 -5.76 2.37
CA ALA A 224 -21.71 -5.82 1.26
C ALA A 224 -21.15 -5.17 -0.02
N ARG A 225 -20.51 -4.00 0.08
CA ARG A 225 -19.86 -3.36 -1.09
C ARG A 225 -18.69 -4.17 -1.61
N ARG A 226 -17.89 -4.78 -0.73
CA ARG A 226 -16.82 -5.68 -1.15
C ARG A 226 -17.37 -6.86 -1.95
N VAL A 227 -18.43 -7.50 -1.47
CA VAL A 227 -19.09 -8.59 -2.19
C VAL A 227 -19.62 -8.09 -3.53
N ALA A 228 -20.31 -6.96 -3.56
CA ALA A 228 -20.84 -6.36 -4.79
C ALA A 228 -19.73 -6.05 -5.82
N ALA A 229 -18.61 -5.48 -5.39
CA ALA A 229 -17.48 -5.15 -6.25
C ALA A 229 -16.78 -6.41 -6.80
N ILE A 230 -16.65 -7.47 -5.99
CA ILE A 230 -16.14 -8.78 -6.44
C ILE A 230 -17.09 -9.37 -7.50
N SER A 231 -18.39 -9.39 -7.22
CA SER A 231 -19.39 -9.88 -8.18
C SER A 231 -19.39 -9.06 -9.48
N ALA A 232 -19.27 -7.73 -9.40
CA ALA A 232 -19.13 -6.87 -10.57
C ALA A 232 -17.88 -7.21 -11.39
N GLY A 233 -16.75 -7.49 -10.71
CA GLY A 233 -15.51 -7.92 -11.34
C GLY A 233 -15.65 -9.25 -12.08
N ILE A 234 -16.23 -10.26 -11.44
CA ILE A 234 -16.49 -11.58 -12.03
C ILE A 234 -17.36 -11.42 -13.29
N HIS A 235 -18.51 -10.74 -13.16
CA HIS A 235 -19.43 -10.53 -14.29
C HIS A 235 -18.82 -9.70 -15.42
N ALA A 236 -17.94 -8.75 -15.12
CA ALA A 236 -17.21 -8.00 -16.15
C ALA A 236 -16.30 -8.92 -16.96
N LEU A 237 -15.55 -9.81 -16.30
CA LEU A 237 -14.67 -10.75 -16.99
C LEU A 237 -15.43 -11.85 -17.75
N GLU A 238 -16.59 -12.29 -17.25
CA GLU A 238 -17.47 -13.25 -17.93
C GLU A 238 -18.04 -12.71 -19.24
N ARG A 239 -18.18 -11.39 -19.37
CA ARG A 239 -18.64 -10.73 -20.60
C ARG A 239 -17.58 -10.68 -21.70
N LEU A 240 -16.31 -10.88 -21.35
CA LEU A 240 -15.20 -10.81 -22.30
C LEU A 240 -14.97 -12.17 -22.94
N THR A 241 -15.01 -12.19 -24.26
CA THR A 241 -14.75 -13.38 -25.08
C THR A 241 -13.28 -13.46 -25.47
N GLU A 242 -12.83 -14.62 -25.96
CA GLU A 242 -11.48 -14.77 -26.54
C GLU A 242 -11.21 -13.71 -27.63
N SER A 243 -12.22 -13.37 -28.43
CA SER A 243 -12.13 -12.34 -29.47
C SER A 243 -11.87 -10.95 -28.89
N ASP A 244 -12.51 -10.60 -27.76
CA ASP A 244 -12.29 -9.31 -27.08
C ASP A 244 -10.86 -9.21 -26.56
N TYR A 245 -10.35 -10.30 -25.98
CA TYR A 245 -8.95 -10.36 -25.55
C TYR A 245 -8.00 -10.20 -26.75
N ARG A 246 -8.20 -10.95 -27.84
CA ARG A 246 -7.35 -10.83 -29.04
C ARG A 246 -7.35 -9.41 -29.58
N GLU A 247 -8.52 -8.78 -29.70
CA GLU A 247 -8.65 -7.39 -30.14
C GLU A 247 -7.87 -6.43 -29.23
N ILE A 248 -7.96 -6.58 -27.89
CA ILE A 248 -7.22 -5.75 -26.93
C ILE A 248 -5.70 -5.94 -27.10
N PHE A 249 -5.24 -7.19 -27.21
CA PHE A 249 -3.82 -7.50 -27.35
C PHE A 249 -3.24 -7.02 -28.69
N GLU A 250 -4.03 -7.05 -29.77
CA GLU A 250 -3.63 -6.52 -31.07
C GLU A 250 -3.61 -4.99 -31.08
N LYS A 251 -4.62 -4.35 -30.50
CA LYS A 251 -4.77 -2.89 -30.48
C LYS A 251 -3.74 -2.20 -29.58
N HIS A 252 -3.40 -2.84 -28.46
CA HIS A 252 -2.49 -2.29 -27.45
C HIS A 252 -1.14 -3.02 -27.43
N GLY A 253 -0.64 -3.37 -28.62
CA GLY A 253 0.45 -4.32 -28.78
C GLY A 253 1.84 -3.85 -28.30
N GLU A 254 2.17 -2.58 -28.43
CA GLU A 254 3.40 -2.01 -27.87
C GLU A 254 3.17 -0.57 -27.40
N ARG A 255 3.73 -0.23 -26.24
CA ARG A 255 3.82 1.16 -25.77
C ARG A 255 5.06 1.40 -24.92
N TRP A 256 5.55 2.62 -24.98
CA TRP A 256 6.62 3.13 -24.15
C TRP A 256 6.07 4.19 -23.20
N GLU A 257 6.52 4.16 -21.96
CA GLU A 257 6.06 5.07 -20.92
C GLU A 257 7.28 5.57 -20.12
N ARG A 258 7.32 6.86 -19.80
CA ARG A 258 8.30 7.44 -18.86
C ARG A 258 7.69 7.61 -17.48
N LEU A 259 8.49 7.44 -16.44
CA LEU A 259 8.14 7.70 -15.04
C LEU A 259 8.94 8.91 -14.55
N TYR A 260 8.24 9.91 -14.02
CA TYR A 260 8.86 11.15 -13.54
C TYR A 260 8.03 11.83 -12.44
N THR A 261 8.64 12.81 -11.76
CA THR A 261 7.92 13.85 -10.99
C THR A 261 8.05 15.19 -11.69
N SER A 262 6.99 16.00 -11.66
CA SER A 262 6.98 17.28 -12.37
C SER A 262 7.88 18.32 -11.69
N GLY A 263 8.64 19.06 -12.50
CA GLY A 263 9.44 20.21 -12.04
C GLY A 263 8.61 21.50 -11.78
N GLY A 264 7.31 21.47 -12.07
CA GLY A 264 6.38 22.58 -11.80
C GLY A 264 6.33 23.70 -12.84
N THR A 265 7.31 23.79 -13.76
CA THR A 265 7.35 24.81 -14.83
C THR A 265 6.58 24.41 -16.10
N GLY A 266 6.21 23.13 -16.21
CA GLY A 266 5.65 22.53 -17.43
C GLY A 266 6.71 22.17 -18.49
N SER A 267 7.99 22.46 -18.25
CA SER A 267 9.10 22.05 -19.12
C SER A 267 9.53 20.62 -18.78
N VAL A 268 9.59 19.76 -19.79
CA VAL A 268 10.07 18.37 -19.65
C VAL A 268 11.52 18.30 -19.14
N LEU A 269 12.32 19.35 -19.39
CA LEU A 269 13.71 19.40 -18.91
C LEU A 269 13.80 19.59 -17.39
N ASP A 270 12.78 20.18 -16.77
CA ASP A 270 12.76 20.47 -15.34
C ASP A 270 12.18 19.30 -14.53
N ASP A 271 11.53 18.34 -15.19
CA ASP A 271 11.04 17.11 -14.56
C ASP A 271 12.19 16.27 -13.98
N SER A 272 11.95 15.60 -12.87
CA SER A 272 12.88 14.60 -12.34
C SER A 272 12.56 13.24 -12.95
N GLU A 273 13.44 12.71 -13.80
CA GLU A 273 13.25 11.37 -14.38
C GLU A 273 13.55 10.30 -13.34
N ILE A 274 12.63 9.34 -13.21
CA ILE A 274 12.77 8.20 -12.32
C ILE A 274 12.99 6.92 -13.14
N GLY A 275 12.40 6.81 -14.32
CA GLY A 275 12.56 5.60 -15.11
C GLY A 275 11.76 5.59 -16.40
N TYR A 276 11.74 4.44 -17.06
CA TYR A 276 10.86 4.16 -18.18
C TYR A 276 10.51 2.68 -18.23
N ARG A 277 9.47 2.35 -18.99
CA ARG A 277 9.15 0.98 -19.36
C ARG A 277 8.64 0.88 -20.79
N ARG A 278 8.90 -0.26 -21.40
CA ARG A 278 8.22 -0.76 -22.58
C ARG A 278 7.29 -1.88 -22.16
N VAL A 279 6.02 -1.77 -22.54
CA VAL A 279 5.03 -2.84 -22.41
C VAL A 279 4.71 -3.36 -23.79
N THR A 280 4.84 -4.66 -23.98
CA THR A 280 4.44 -5.37 -25.21
C THR A 280 3.37 -6.39 -24.85
N ALA A 281 2.24 -6.35 -25.56
CA ALA A 281 1.16 -7.32 -25.45
C ALA A 281 0.98 -8.00 -26.80
N ARG A 282 0.90 -9.33 -26.83
CA ARG A 282 0.57 -10.07 -28.06
C ARG A 282 -0.06 -11.43 -27.77
N VAL A 283 -0.67 -12.04 -28.76
CA VAL A 283 -0.87 -13.49 -28.77
C VAL A 283 0.48 -14.17 -29.00
N GLY A 284 0.75 -15.22 -28.24
CA GLY A 284 2.03 -15.92 -28.23
C GLY A 284 1.89 -17.35 -27.74
N HIS A 285 3.01 -17.98 -27.40
CA HIS A 285 3.02 -19.34 -26.88
C HIS A 285 3.73 -19.36 -25.53
N ARG A 286 3.40 -20.30 -24.66
CA ARG A 286 4.02 -20.43 -23.33
C ARG A 286 5.55 -20.49 -23.37
N GLY A 287 6.11 -21.10 -24.42
CA GLY A 287 7.56 -21.17 -24.66
C GLY A 287 8.26 -19.80 -24.73
N ASP A 288 7.52 -18.73 -25.02
CA ASP A 288 8.00 -17.34 -25.04
C ASP A 288 8.56 -16.88 -23.67
N LEU A 289 8.15 -17.51 -22.56
CA LEU A 289 8.73 -17.29 -21.22
C LEU A 289 10.23 -17.66 -21.16
N THR A 290 10.68 -18.55 -22.05
CA THR A 290 12.05 -19.05 -22.09
C THR A 290 12.80 -18.58 -23.34
N ALA A 291 13.11 -17.28 -23.40
CA ALA A 291 13.76 -16.65 -24.56
C ALA A 291 15.07 -17.31 -25.06
N LYS A 292 15.75 -18.12 -24.23
CA LYS A 292 16.97 -18.85 -24.61
C LYS A 292 16.71 -20.20 -25.31
N LYS A 293 15.49 -20.73 -25.19
CA LYS A 293 15.12 -22.04 -25.74
C LYS A 293 14.61 -21.86 -27.17
N PRO A 294 15.34 -22.35 -28.19
CA PRO A 294 14.91 -22.18 -29.57
C PRO A 294 13.62 -22.96 -29.85
N ARG A 295 12.80 -22.46 -30.79
CA ARG A 295 11.43 -22.93 -31.03
C ARG A 295 11.35 -24.40 -31.49
N ASP A 296 12.36 -24.88 -32.19
CA ASP A 296 12.50 -26.28 -32.60
C ASP A 296 12.65 -27.26 -31.42
N LYS A 297 13.04 -26.76 -30.24
CA LYS A 297 13.16 -27.54 -29.00
C LYS A 297 11.96 -27.39 -28.06
N TRP A 298 10.93 -26.66 -28.48
CA TRP A 298 9.72 -26.47 -27.66
C TRP A 298 8.99 -27.81 -27.47
N THR A 299 8.56 -28.04 -26.23
CA THR A 299 7.69 -29.16 -25.86
C THR A 299 6.25 -28.85 -26.23
N ALA A 300 5.35 -29.84 -26.10
CA ALA A 300 3.91 -29.62 -26.26
C ALA A 300 3.38 -28.49 -25.34
N ASN A 301 3.89 -28.41 -24.10
CA ASN A 301 3.52 -27.35 -23.17
C ASN A 301 4.03 -25.97 -23.62
N ASP A 302 5.25 -25.90 -24.17
CA ASP A 302 5.80 -24.66 -24.71
C ASP A 302 5.03 -24.16 -25.95
N LEU A 303 4.38 -25.09 -26.67
CA LEU A 303 3.55 -24.79 -27.86
C LEU A 303 2.11 -24.38 -27.51
N GLN A 304 1.74 -24.34 -26.23
CA GLN A 304 0.43 -23.86 -25.81
C GLN A 304 0.26 -22.39 -26.19
N GLU A 305 -0.73 -22.08 -27.03
CA GLU A 305 -1.07 -20.70 -27.38
C GLU A 305 -1.73 -19.99 -26.19
N GLY A 306 -1.47 -18.68 -26.09
CA GLY A 306 -2.08 -17.83 -25.08
C GLY A 306 -1.71 -16.36 -25.27
N TYR A 307 -1.96 -15.58 -24.24
CA TYR A 307 -1.68 -14.15 -24.19
C TYR A 307 -0.34 -13.90 -23.50
N ILE A 308 0.52 -13.12 -24.14
CA ILE A 308 1.84 -12.74 -23.61
C ILE A 308 1.86 -11.24 -23.33
N VAL A 309 2.25 -10.90 -22.10
CA VAL A 309 2.65 -9.53 -21.75
C VAL A 309 4.12 -9.54 -21.37
N GLN A 310 4.90 -8.67 -21.99
CA GLN A 310 6.29 -8.43 -21.61
C GLN A 310 6.47 -6.99 -21.15
N ILE A 311 7.21 -6.81 -20.05
CA ILE A 311 7.59 -5.50 -19.56
C ILE A 311 9.11 -5.44 -19.42
N ASP A 312 9.73 -4.56 -20.18
CA ASP A 312 11.13 -4.18 -20.03
C ASP A 312 11.17 -2.81 -19.37
N ALA A 313 11.83 -2.66 -18.22
CA ALA A 313 11.88 -1.38 -17.52
C ALA A 313 13.26 -1.07 -16.95
N ARG A 314 13.54 0.23 -16.84
CA ARG A 314 14.71 0.80 -16.17
C ARG A 314 14.25 1.84 -15.16
N LEU A 315 14.79 1.78 -13.95
CA LEU A 315 14.49 2.72 -12.88
C LEU A 315 15.78 3.24 -12.24
N LEU A 316 15.77 4.49 -11.81
CA LEU A 316 16.83 5.23 -11.15
C LEU A 316 16.46 5.39 -9.68
N GLU A 317 16.54 4.30 -8.91
CA GLU A 317 16.17 4.27 -7.51
C GLU A 317 17.23 3.55 -6.67
N LEU A 318 17.14 3.70 -5.34
CA LEU A 318 18.00 2.99 -4.38
C LEU A 318 19.50 3.22 -4.61
N GLY A 319 19.87 4.41 -5.09
CA GLY A 319 21.24 4.81 -5.38
C GLY A 319 21.87 4.06 -6.56
N GLY A 320 21.07 3.55 -7.50
CA GLY A 320 21.57 2.80 -8.65
C GLY A 320 20.57 2.66 -9.80
N VAL A 321 20.89 1.76 -10.72
CA VAL A 321 20.04 1.42 -11.87
C VAL A 321 19.40 0.06 -11.64
N ILE A 322 18.08 -0.02 -11.78
CA ILE A 322 17.31 -1.24 -11.66
C ILE A 322 16.76 -1.56 -13.05
N ASP A 323 17.27 -2.64 -13.65
CA ASP A 323 16.74 -3.17 -14.91
C ASP A 323 15.87 -4.38 -14.61
N THR A 324 14.68 -4.41 -15.20
CA THR A 324 13.77 -5.56 -15.09
C THR A 324 13.28 -5.99 -16.45
N ARG A 325 13.27 -7.30 -16.68
CA ARG A 325 12.54 -7.94 -17.78
C ARG A 325 11.57 -8.95 -17.19
N SER A 326 10.29 -8.71 -17.41
CA SER A 326 9.20 -9.56 -16.97
C SER A 326 8.44 -10.08 -18.17
N THR A 327 8.18 -11.39 -18.22
CA THR A 327 7.33 -12.00 -19.25
C THR A 327 6.27 -12.82 -18.55
N TYR A 328 5.02 -12.59 -18.95
CA TYR A 328 3.82 -13.20 -18.38
C TYR A 328 3.07 -13.92 -19.49
N PHE A 329 2.47 -15.05 -19.17
CA PHE A 329 1.66 -15.90 -20.03
C PHE A 329 0.33 -16.21 -19.35
N LEU A 330 -0.74 -16.20 -20.13
CA LEU A 330 -2.08 -16.66 -19.74
C LEU A 330 -2.64 -17.53 -20.86
N SER A 331 -3.12 -18.73 -20.55
CA SER A 331 -3.79 -19.59 -21.52
C SER A 331 -5.08 -18.93 -22.05
N LEU A 332 -5.51 -19.29 -23.26
CA LEU A 332 -6.71 -18.69 -23.88
C LEU A 332 -7.99 -18.89 -23.05
N ASP A 333 -8.09 -20.04 -22.38
CA ASP A 333 -9.19 -20.37 -21.46
C ASP A 333 -9.02 -19.76 -20.06
N ARG A 334 -7.92 -19.04 -19.82
CA ARG A 334 -7.57 -18.32 -18.59
C ARG A 334 -7.36 -19.24 -17.37
N ARG A 335 -7.31 -20.56 -17.56
CA ARG A 335 -7.14 -21.54 -16.47
C ARG A 335 -5.70 -21.70 -16.03
N GLU A 336 -4.75 -21.40 -16.90
CA GLU A 336 -3.32 -21.49 -16.62
C GLU A 336 -2.64 -20.15 -16.81
N GLU A 337 -1.72 -19.82 -15.92
CA GLU A 337 -0.83 -18.69 -16.10
C GLU A 337 0.59 -19.07 -15.70
N ALA A 338 1.58 -18.39 -16.26
CA ALA A 338 2.96 -18.54 -15.85
C ALA A 338 3.73 -17.26 -16.12
N TRP A 339 4.75 -16.99 -15.33
CA TRP A 339 5.56 -15.80 -15.52
C TRP A 339 6.98 -15.98 -15.04
N VAL A 340 7.86 -15.16 -15.60
CA VAL A 340 9.25 -15.02 -15.17
C VAL A 340 9.57 -13.54 -15.07
N VAL A 341 9.99 -13.10 -13.89
CA VAL A 341 10.55 -11.77 -13.67
C VAL A 341 12.05 -11.92 -13.42
N ASN A 342 12.85 -11.21 -14.21
CA ASN A 342 14.29 -11.11 -14.02
C ASN A 342 14.64 -9.67 -13.70
N MET A 343 15.38 -9.47 -12.61
CA MET A 343 15.81 -8.14 -12.20
C MET A 343 17.31 -8.11 -11.94
N ALA A 344 17.94 -7.03 -12.36
CA ALA A 344 19.31 -6.67 -12.00
C ALA A 344 19.32 -5.30 -11.33
N ILE A 345 19.88 -5.23 -10.13
CA ILE A 345 20.12 -3.98 -9.41
C ILE A 345 21.61 -3.69 -9.50
N ARG A 346 21.99 -2.64 -10.23
CA ARG A 346 23.37 -2.20 -10.41
C ARG A 346 23.64 -0.98 -9.51
N ARG A 347 24.56 -1.14 -8.58
CA ARG A 347 25.17 -0.06 -7.80
C ARG A 347 26.65 0.01 -8.15
N GLU A 348 27.33 1.11 -7.84
CA GLU A 348 28.71 1.39 -8.29
C GLU A 348 29.69 0.21 -8.21
N LYS A 349 29.58 -0.65 -7.17
CA LYS A 349 30.47 -1.79 -6.97
C LYS A 349 29.78 -3.16 -6.94
N ASP A 350 28.45 -3.20 -7.02
CA ASP A 350 27.67 -4.41 -6.80
C ASP A 350 26.53 -4.57 -7.80
N ILE A 351 26.44 -5.76 -8.38
CA ILE A 351 25.29 -6.19 -9.17
C ILE A 351 24.54 -7.25 -8.38
N SER A 352 23.35 -6.94 -7.89
CA SER A 352 22.43 -7.95 -7.36
C SER A 352 21.51 -8.45 -8.45
N ARG A 353 21.22 -9.75 -8.44
CA ARG A 353 20.26 -10.38 -9.35
C ARG A 353 19.16 -11.04 -8.54
N TRP A 354 17.96 -10.96 -9.07
CA TRP A 354 16.79 -11.53 -8.45
C TRP A 354 15.89 -12.08 -9.55
N GLN A 355 15.30 -13.24 -9.30
CA GLN A 355 14.36 -13.87 -10.21
C GLN A 355 13.12 -14.34 -9.46
N GLU A 356 11.96 -14.17 -10.07
CA GLU A 356 10.71 -14.79 -9.65
C GLU A 356 10.13 -15.60 -10.80
N ILE A 357 9.65 -16.79 -10.48
CA ILE A 357 9.00 -17.69 -11.41
C ILE A 357 7.66 -18.08 -10.78
N GLY A 358 6.56 -17.76 -11.44
CA GLY A 358 5.23 -18.16 -10.99
C GLY A 358 4.55 -19.06 -12.01
N ALA A 359 3.71 -19.95 -11.52
CA ALA A 359 2.81 -20.74 -12.33
C ALA A 359 1.53 -21.01 -11.56
N ARG A 360 0.40 -20.87 -12.24
CA ARG A 360 -0.92 -21.27 -11.75
C ARG A 360 -1.54 -22.27 -12.72
N SER A 361 -2.20 -23.29 -12.17
CA SER A 361 -3.13 -24.14 -12.90
C SER A 361 -4.39 -24.26 -12.06
N ASP A 362 -5.51 -23.77 -12.59
CA ASP A 362 -6.76 -23.59 -11.85
C ASP A 362 -6.51 -22.81 -10.54
N ASP A 363 -6.75 -23.42 -9.38
CA ASP A 363 -6.59 -22.77 -8.08
C ASP A 363 -5.22 -23.02 -7.42
N ASP A 364 -4.35 -23.83 -8.03
CA ASP A 364 -3.01 -24.11 -7.50
C ASP A 364 -1.99 -23.10 -8.03
N LEU A 365 -1.61 -22.16 -7.19
CA LEU A 365 -0.58 -21.17 -7.48
C LEU A 365 0.72 -21.50 -6.74
N THR A 366 1.81 -21.62 -7.48
CA THR A 366 3.16 -21.76 -6.95
C THR A 366 4.05 -20.65 -7.45
N VAL A 367 4.79 -20.02 -6.54
CA VAL A 367 5.77 -18.98 -6.86
C VAL A 367 7.12 -19.30 -6.24
N GLN A 368 8.17 -19.29 -7.06
CA GLN A 368 9.55 -19.48 -6.64
C GLN A 368 10.31 -18.17 -6.75
N ILE A 369 10.96 -17.78 -5.66
CA ILE A 369 11.81 -16.59 -5.58
C ILE A 369 13.25 -17.03 -5.44
N ILE A 370 14.10 -16.63 -6.39
CA ILE A 370 15.51 -17.00 -6.50
C ILE A 370 16.37 -15.75 -6.33
N PRO A 371 16.84 -15.45 -5.12
CA PRO A 371 17.77 -14.35 -4.86
C PRO A 371 19.22 -14.72 -5.26
N LYS A 372 20.09 -13.71 -5.48
CA LYS A 372 21.50 -13.92 -5.87
C LYS A 372 22.30 -14.82 -4.94
N SER A 373 22.14 -14.66 -3.63
CA SER A 373 23.07 -15.20 -2.62
C SER A 373 22.41 -16.04 -1.54
N SER A 374 21.14 -16.43 -1.73
CA SER A 374 20.44 -17.32 -0.79
C SER A 374 19.63 -18.38 -1.52
N ALA A 375 19.22 -19.40 -0.78
CA ALA A 375 18.44 -20.49 -1.33
C ALA A 375 17.12 -19.98 -1.93
N ALA A 376 16.71 -20.60 -3.04
CA ALA A 376 15.41 -20.34 -3.62
C ALA A 376 14.32 -20.62 -2.58
N THR A 377 13.34 -19.73 -2.49
CA THR A 377 12.16 -19.89 -1.62
C THR A 377 10.95 -20.19 -2.49
N THR A 378 10.25 -21.27 -2.20
CA THR A 378 8.97 -21.58 -2.84
C THR A 378 7.83 -21.17 -1.91
N ILE A 379 6.83 -20.49 -2.47
CA ILE A 379 5.62 -20.05 -1.80
C ILE A 379 4.44 -20.65 -2.56
N ARG A 380 3.39 -21.05 -1.84
CA ARG A 380 2.12 -21.52 -2.41
C ARG A 380 0.98 -20.66 -1.85
N PRO A 381 0.76 -19.46 -2.42
CA PRO A 381 -0.36 -18.62 -2.01
C PRO A 381 -1.68 -19.34 -2.25
N GLN A 382 -2.59 -19.29 -1.28
CA GLN A 382 -3.92 -19.87 -1.45
C GLN A 382 -4.82 -18.88 -2.17
N ILE A 383 -5.42 -19.30 -3.28
CA ILE A 383 -6.50 -18.55 -3.94
C ILE A 383 -7.77 -18.79 -3.12
N GLU A 384 -8.16 -17.78 -2.34
CA GLU A 384 -9.35 -17.84 -1.49
C GLU A 384 -10.55 -17.22 -2.23
N GLY A 385 -11.51 -18.07 -2.59
CA GLY A 385 -12.79 -17.66 -3.18
C GLY A 385 -12.75 -17.35 -4.66
N GLU A 386 -13.84 -16.76 -5.15
CA GLU A 386 -14.00 -16.38 -6.56
C GLU A 386 -13.39 -15.01 -6.86
N GLY A 387 -13.19 -14.71 -8.15
CA GLY A 387 -12.71 -13.40 -8.59
C GLY A 387 -11.19 -13.24 -8.54
N TYR A 388 -10.44 -14.34 -8.62
CA TYR A 388 -9.01 -14.26 -8.89
C TYR A 388 -8.76 -13.71 -10.30
N LEU A 389 -7.84 -12.75 -10.39
CA LEU A 389 -7.41 -12.11 -11.62
C LEU A 389 -5.95 -12.48 -11.86
N SER A 390 -5.66 -13.05 -13.03
CA SER A 390 -4.30 -13.42 -13.42
C SER A 390 -3.39 -12.19 -13.50
N VAL A 391 -2.08 -12.39 -13.43
CA VAL A 391 -1.09 -11.32 -13.54
C VAL A 391 -1.18 -10.65 -14.91
N VAL A 392 -1.43 -11.42 -15.98
CA VAL A 392 -1.64 -10.89 -17.32
C VAL A 392 -2.87 -9.99 -17.36
N GLU A 393 -4.03 -10.45 -16.88
CA GLU A 393 -5.24 -9.63 -16.86
C GLU A 393 -5.06 -8.38 -15.97
N SER A 394 -4.39 -8.50 -14.82
CA SER A 394 -4.08 -7.37 -13.93
C SER A 394 -3.29 -6.26 -14.62
N LEU A 395 -2.40 -6.62 -15.56
CA LEU A 395 -1.57 -5.69 -16.33
C LEU A 395 -2.32 -4.98 -17.47
N ILE A 396 -3.35 -5.61 -18.01
CA ILE A 396 -4.20 -5.06 -19.08
C ILE A 396 -5.62 -4.70 -18.62
N LEU A 397 -5.85 -4.75 -17.30
CA LEU A 397 -7.16 -4.51 -16.70
C LEU A 397 -7.77 -3.17 -17.13
N PRO A 398 -7.02 -2.05 -17.25
CA PRO A 398 -7.59 -0.80 -17.72
C PRO A 398 -8.26 -0.93 -19.09
N GLN A 399 -7.64 -1.65 -20.03
CA GLN A 399 -8.21 -1.89 -21.35
C GLN A 399 -9.43 -2.82 -21.28
N LEU A 400 -9.37 -3.87 -20.46
CA LEU A 400 -10.47 -4.82 -20.27
C LEU A 400 -11.71 -4.12 -19.70
N LEU A 401 -11.56 -3.29 -18.66
CA LEU A 401 -12.69 -2.60 -18.03
C LEU A 401 -13.31 -1.53 -18.94
N VAL A 402 -12.50 -0.82 -19.74
CA VAL A 402 -13.04 0.11 -20.75
C VAL A 402 -13.79 -0.64 -21.86
N LYS A 403 -13.29 -1.81 -22.29
CA LYS A 403 -14.01 -2.67 -23.25
C LYS A 403 -15.37 -3.13 -22.70
N VAL A 404 -15.45 -3.45 -21.40
CA VAL A 404 -16.71 -3.77 -20.72
C VAL A 404 -17.63 -2.54 -20.64
N GLY A 405 -17.07 -1.35 -20.40
CA GLY A 405 -17.77 -0.07 -20.52
C GLY A 405 -18.81 0.21 -19.45
N ILE A 406 -18.74 -0.46 -18.29
CA ILE A 406 -19.68 -0.24 -17.17
C ILE A 406 -18.98 0.62 -16.11
N PRO A 407 -19.45 1.85 -15.84
CA PRO A 407 -18.89 2.70 -14.78
C PRO A 407 -19.34 2.20 -13.41
N THR A 408 -18.46 1.52 -12.68
CA THR A 408 -18.74 1.01 -11.33
C THR A 408 -17.43 0.70 -10.58
N ASP A 409 -17.57 0.21 -9.35
CA ASP A 409 -16.48 -0.30 -8.54
C ASP A 409 -16.32 -1.81 -8.76
N TYR A 410 -15.08 -2.23 -8.97
CA TYR A 410 -14.67 -3.60 -9.16
C TYR A 410 -13.68 -4.01 -8.08
N ALA A 411 -13.66 -5.29 -7.76
CA ALA A 411 -12.63 -5.85 -6.91
C ALA A 411 -12.22 -7.25 -7.38
N PHE A 412 -10.93 -7.56 -7.21
CA PHE A 412 -10.33 -8.80 -7.67
C PHE A 412 -9.29 -9.29 -6.66
N TYR A 413 -9.16 -10.60 -6.49
CA TYR A 413 -8.00 -11.15 -5.80
C TYR A 413 -6.85 -11.27 -6.78
N THR A 414 -5.69 -10.74 -6.42
CA THR A 414 -4.49 -10.76 -7.28
C THR A 414 -3.29 -11.21 -6.47
N TYR A 415 -2.39 -11.99 -7.10
CA TYR A 415 -1.08 -12.24 -6.51
C TYR A 415 -0.26 -10.94 -6.48
N GLN A 416 0.34 -10.62 -5.33
CA GLN A 416 1.14 -9.42 -5.12
C GLN A 416 2.60 -9.79 -4.81
N THR A 417 3.49 -9.58 -5.78
CA THR A 417 4.94 -9.88 -5.68
C THR A 417 5.62 -9.30 -4.43
N THR A 418 5.29 -8.06 -4.02
CA THR A 418 5.86 -7.42 -2.82
C THR A 418 5.67 -8.26 -1.56
N SER A 419 4.46 -8.78 -1.40
CA SER A 419 4.04 -9.51 -0.21
C SER A 419 4.21 -11.02 -0.35
N GLY A 420 4.28 -11.53 -1.59
CA GLY A 420 4.21 -12.96 -1.89
C GLY A 420 2.87 -13.58 -1.49
N THR A 421 1.80 -12.77 -1.42
CA THR A 421 0.47 -13.20 -0.98
C THR A 421 -0.59 -12.72 -1.97
N ILE A 422 -1.77 -13.35 -1.92
CA ILE A 422 -2.93 -12.89 -2.67
C ILE A 422 -3.65 -11.83 -1.84
N ARG A 423 -3.96 -10.69 -2.46
CA ARG A 423 -4.62 -9.55 -1.82
C ARG A 423 -5.76 -9.04 -2.71
N LEU A 424 -6.71 -8.39 -2.06
CA LEU A 424 -7.83 -7.75 -2.75
C LEU A 424 -7.34 -6.44 -3.39
N ARG A 425 -7.36 -6.40 -4.72
CA ARG A 425 -7.24 -5.21 -5.55
C ARG A 425 -8.63 -4.60 -5.75
N THR A 426 -8.72 -3.28 -5.74
CA THR A 426 -9.96 -2.53 -6.01
C THR A 426 -9.75 -1.54 -7.15
N ASP A 427 -10.74 -1.39 -8.01
CA ASP A 427 -10.70 -0.56 -9.21
C ASP A 427 -12.03 0.20 -9.36
N SER A 428 -12.00 1.53 -9.37
CA SER A 428 -13.18 2.38 -9.59
C SER A 428 -13.12 3.01 -10.97
N LEU A 429 -14.04 2.62 -11.87
CA LEU A 429 -14.10 3.13 -13.23
C LEU A 429 -15.22 4.17 -13.37
N HIS A 430 -14.88 5.36 -13.84
CA HIS A 430 -15.83 6.44 -14.11
C HIS A 430 -15.60 7.07 -15.47
N GLU A 431 -16.67 7.49 -16.13
CA GLU A 431 -16.54 8.38 -17.30
C GLU A 431 -16.15 9.78 -16.82
N SER A 432 -15.23 10.42 -17.54
CA SER A 432 -14.73 11.75 -17.17
C SER A 432 -15.81 12.81 -17.41
N PRO A 433 -16.14 13.66 -16.41
CA PRO A 433 -17.13 14.72 -16.58
C PRO A 433 -16.82 15.61 -17.78
N GLY A 434 -17.80 15.79 -18.67
CA GLY A 434 -17.70 16.68 -19.82
C GLY A 434 -16.84 16.19 -21.00
N ARG A 435 -16.33 14.95 -20.98
CA ARG A 435 -15.59 14.36 -22.11
C ARG A 435 -16.07 12.93 -22.38
N LYS A 436 -17.08 12.81 -23.25
CA LYS A 436 -17.62 11.50 -23.67
C LYS A 436 -16.50 10.60 -24.18
N GLY A 437 -16.50 9.34 -23.72
CA GLY A 437 -15.51 8.34 -24.11
C GLY A 437 -14.15 8.47 -23.42
N ARG A 438 -13.93 9.45 -22.53
CA ARG A 438 -12.74 9.43 -21.67
C ARG A 438 -13.06 8.78 -20.33
N TRP A 439 -12.19 7.89 -19.89
CA TRP A 439 -12.38 7.18 -18.64
C TRP A 439 -11.31 7.56 -17.63
N LYS A 440 -11.72 7.60 -16.36
CA LYS A 440 -10.85 7.69 -15.20
C LYS A 440 -10.97 6.37 -14.46
N LEU A 441 -9.85 5.68 -14.29
CA LEU A 441 -9.77 4.45 -13.51
C LEU A 441 -8.89 4.70 -12.29
N GLN A 442 -9.45 4.50 -11.10
CA GLN A 442 -8.70 4.59 -9.86
C GLN A 442 -8.45 3.20 -9.32
N THR A 443 -7.20 2.78 -9.29
CA THR A 443 -6.78 1.45 -8.85
C THR A 443 -6.10 1.55 -7.51
N ARG A 444 -6.36 0.56 -6.64
CA ARG A 444 -5.53 0.27 -5.48
C ARG A 444 -5.22 -1.23 -5.45
N LEU A 445 -3.93 -1.60 -5.47
CA LEU A 445 -3.54 -3.01 -5.57
C LEU A 445 -3.79 -3.82 -4.29
N ASN A 446 -3.85 -3.16 -3.15
CA ASN A 446 -4.29 -3.70 -1.86
C ASN A 446 -4.65 -2.56 -0.92
N THR A 447 -5.17 -2.86 0.27
CA THR A 447 -5.58 -1.83 1.25
C THR A 447 -4.48 -0.87 1.65
N ASP A 448 -3.21 -1.27 1.49
CA ASP A 448 -2.05 -0.56 2.00
C ASP A 448 -1.27 0.16 0.88
N ALA A 449 -1.64 -0.10 -0.38
CA ALA A 449 -1.02 0.52 -1.54
C ALA A 449 -1.56 1.93 -1.75
N GLU A 450 -0.69 2.83 -2.23
CA GLU A 450 -1.13 4.12 -2.74
C GLU A 450 -2.09 3.95 -3.91
N ARG A 451 -3.00 4.90 -4.06
CA ARG A 451 -3.94 4.91 -5.18
C ARG A 451 -3.18 5.32 -6.44
N GLN A 452 -3.50 4.65 -7.54
CA GLN A 452 -3.09 5.04 -8.87
C GLN A 452 -4.31 5.51 -9.64
N THR A 453 -4.20 6.66 -10.30
CA THR A 453 -5.26 7.20 -11.15
C THR A 453 -4.81 7.14 -12.60
N PHE A 454 -5.46 6.32 -13.42
CA PHE A 454 -5.26 6.26 -14.85
C PHE A 454 -6.28 7.15 -15.56
N THR A 455 -5.81 7.88 -16.57
CA THR A 455 -6.65 8.55 -17.57
C THR A 455 -6.58 7.73 -18.85
N LEU A 456 -7.72 7.29 -19.35
CA LEU A 456 -7.85 6.41 -20.50
C LEU A 456 -8.68 7.09 -21.60
N ASP A 457 -8.36 6.79 -22.86
CA ASP A 457 -9.21 7.16 -23.98
C ASP A 457 -10.38 6.19 -24.18
N GLU A 458 -11.17 6.40 -25.24
CA GLU A 458 -12.35 5.60 -25.58
C GLU A 458 -12.03 4.16 -25.96
N THR A 459 -10.76 3.88 -26.23
CA THR A 459 -10.25 2.56 -26.60
C THR A 459 -9.59 1.83 -25.44
N GLY A 460 -9.51 2.49 -24.27
CA GLY A 460 -8.78 2.00 -23.11
C GLY A 460 -7.27 2.24 -23.18
N ALA A 461 -6.77 2.99 -24.17
CA ALA A 461 -5.36 3.35 -24.21
C ALA A 461 -5.05 4.30 -23.05
N ILE A 462 -3.93 4.05 -22.37
CA ILE A 462 -3.48 4.89 -21.27
C ILE A 462 -2.97 6.20 -21.86
N ILE A 463 -3.60 7.31 -21.47
CA ILE A 463 -3.13 8.68 -21.78
C ILE A 463 -2.10 9.12 -20.72
N GLY A 464 -2.27 8.65 -19.49
CA GLY A 464 -1.34 8.89 -18.39
C GLY A 464 -1.83 8.25 -17.10
N SER A 465 -0.94 8.15 -16.12
CA SER A 465 -1.30 7.77 -14.76
C SER A 465 -0.56 8.60 -13.73
N GLU A 466 -1.19 8.81 -12.59
CA GLU A 466 -0.67 9.60 -11.47
C GLU A 466 -0.78 8.79 -10.17
N PHE A 467 0.26 8.88 -9.35
CA PHE A 467 0.32 8.31 -8.01
C PHE A 467 0.04 9.41 -6.97
N ASP A 468 -0.41 9.01 -5.78
CA ASP A 468 -0.66 9.96 -4.69
C ASP A 468 0.62 10.72 -4.26
N ASP A 469 1.81 10.13 -4.45
CA ASP A 469 3.11 10.77 -4.19
C ASP A 469 3.59 11.74 -5.29
N GLY A 470 2.76 12.02 -6.30
CA GLY A 470 3.04 12.97 -7.38
C GLY A 470 3.89 12.40 -8.53
N ARG A 471 4.29 11.13 -8.47
CA ARG A 471 4.88 10.46 -9.63
C ARG A 471 3.85 10.24 -10.72
N ARG A 472 4.33 10.18 -11.97
CA ARG A 472 3.47 10.04 -13.15
C ARG A 472 4.07 9.09 -14.17
N TRP A 473 3.26 8.17 -14.69
CA TRP A 473 3.57 7.49 -15.96
C TRP A 473 2.89 8.23 -17.10
N GLU A 474 3.64 8.47 -18.16
CA GLU A 474 3.12 9.09 -19.38
C GLU A 474 3.63 8.35 -20.62
N PRO A 475 2.75 8.01 -21.59
CA PRO A 475 3.17 7.49 -22.87
C PRO A 475 4.16 8.43 -23.56
N ILE A 476 5.19 7.85 -24.17
CA ILE A 476 6.23 8.60 -24.87
C ILE A 476 6.75 7.81 -26.06
N SER A 477 7.27 8.46 -27.10
CA SER A 477 7.99 7.73 -28.16
C SER A 477 9.41 7.37 -27.70
N LEU A 478 9.96 6.26 -28.21
CA LEU A 478 11.34 5.86 -27.90
C LEU A 478 12.36 6.96 -28.26
N GLU A 479 12.18 7.64 -29.39
CA GLU A 479 13.06 8.73 -29.82
C GLU A 479 13.05 9.90 -28.82
N GLN A 480 11.86 10.32 -28.37
CA GLN A 480 11.71 11.38 -27.39
C GLN A 480 12.31 11.00 -26.03
N LEU A 481 12.07 9.77 -25.58
CA LEU A 481 12.65 9.23 -24.35
C LEU A 481 14.18 9.27 -24.40
N LEU A 482 14.78 8.75 -25.48
CA LEU A 482 16.23 8.76 -25.67
C LEU A 482 16.79 10.17 -25.68
N ARG A 483 16.10 11.13 -26.31
CA ARG A 483 16.52 12.54 -26.33
C ARG A 483 16.52 13.14 -24.92
N ILE A 484 15.45 12.94 -24.15
CA ILE A 484 15.36 13.45 -22.76
C ILE A 484 16.49 12.87 -21.91
N TRP A 485 16.66 11.55 -21.95
CA TRP A 485 17.67 10.86 -21.14
C TRP A 485 19.10 11.28 -21.50
N LYS A 486 19.42 11.41 -22.80
CA LYS A 486 20.72 11.93 -23.26
C LYS A 486 20.95 13.35 -22.77
N ASN A 487 19.97 14.24 -22.93
CA ASN A 487 20.09 15.64 -22.53
C ASN A 487 20.30 15.81 -21.02
N LYS A 488 19.72 14.90 -20.22
CA LYS A 488 19.87 14.87 -18.75
C LYS A 488 21.09 14.06 -18.28
N GLY A 489 21.87 13.48 -19.19
CA GLY A 489 23.05 12.66 -18.85
C GLY A 489 22.71 11.35 -18.12
N LEU A 490 21.51 10.79 -18.34
CA LEU A 490 21.03 9.58 -17.68
C LEU A 490 21.52 8.30 -18.40
N PRO A 491 21.69 7.17 -17.68
CA PRO A 491 22.30 5.96 -18.23
C PRO A 491 21.40 5.24 -19.25
N LEU A 492 21.94 4.95 -20.43
CA LEU A 492 21.23 4.30 -21.56
C LEU A 492 21.82 2.93 -21.97
N ASP A 493 22.84 2.45 -21.26
CA ASP A 493 23.66 1.28 -21.57
C ASP A 493 23.11 -0.06 -21.08
#